data_AF-A0A7Y7DUY4-F1
#
_entry.id   AF-A0A7Y7DUY4-F1
#
_cell.length_a   1.000
_cell.length_b   1.000
_cell.length_c   1.000
_cell.angle_alpha   90.00
_cell.angle_beta   90.00
_cell.angle_gamma   90.00
#
_symmetry.space_group_name_H-M   'P 1'
#
loop_
_entity.id
_entity.type
_entity.pdbx_description
1 polymer ?
#
loop_
_entity_poly.entity_id
_entity_poly.type
_entity_poly.pdbx_seq_one_letter_code
_entity_poly.pdbx_strand_id
1 'polypeptide(L)'
;MIIDSFSKISAKATDFEALRQDFPNTYFVIIFQKTTDGKIRGGSSILFNSTATIDIRVNDDGERLAVMVKNRYDTENFIYSITEDRLVKEDKLPL
;
A
#
# COMPACT_ATOMS: atom_id res chain seq x y z
N MET A 1 -14.73 -0.22 -0.80
CA MET A 1 -14.64 -1.60 -0.27
C MET A 1 -13.26 -1.79 0.36
N ILE A 2 -13.20 -2.39 1.55
CA ILE A 2 -11.94 -2.70 2.24
C ILE A 2 -11.79 -4.23 2.27
N ILE A 3 -10.63 -4.73 1.87
CA ILE A 3 -10.33 -6.17 1.81
C ILE A 3 -9.08 -6.46 2.65
N ASP A 4 -9.24 -7.24 3.72
CA ASP A 4 -8.16 -7.66 4.63
C ASP A 4 -8.12 -9.19 4.84
N SER A 5 -7.17 -9.93 4.28
CA SER A 5 -6.19 -9.55 3.26
C SER A 5 -6.59 -10.18 1.93
N PHE A 6 -6.30 -9.52 0.80
CA PHE A 6 -6.67 -10.06 -0.52
C PHE A 6 -6.00 -11.42 -0.81
N SER A 7 -4.85 -11.69 -0.17
CA SER A 7 -4.18 -12.99 -0.23
C SER A 7 -5.03 -14.17 0.26
N LYS A 8 -6.09 -13.94 1.05
CA LYS A 8 -7.06 -14.98 1.44
C LYS A 8 -8.08 -15.30 0.34
N ILE A 9 -8.25 -14.39 -0.62
CA ILE A 9 -9.20 -14.51 -1.73
C ILE A 9 -8.47 -15.05 -2.96
N SER A 10 -7.36 -14.41 -3.35
CA SER A 10 -6.54 -14.86 -4.48
C SER A 10 -5.10 -14.34 -4.37
N ALA A 11 -4.18 -15.09 -4.98
CA ALA A 11 -2.79 -14.68 -5.19
C ALA A 11 -2.53 -14.17 -6.62
N LYS A 12 -3.53 -14.20 -7.51
CA LYS A 12 -3.37 -13.82 -8.92
C LYS A 12 -3.74 -12.35 -9.11
N ALA A 13 -2.86 -11.59 -9.76
CA ALA A 13 -3.13 -10.19 -10.08
C ALA A 13 -4.32 -10.01 -11.04
N THR A 14 -4.60 -10.99 -11.91
CA THR A 14 -5.75 -10.97 -12.83
C THR A 14 -7.08 -10.90 -12.11
N ASP A 15 -7.18 -11.51 -10.93
CA ASP A 15 -8.44 -11.57 -10.19
C ASP A 15 -8.74 -10.22 -9.53
N PHE A 16 -7.70 -9.44 -9.20
CA PHE A 16 -7.85 -8.06 -8.78
C PHE A 16 -8.32 -7.16 -9.93
N GLU A 17 -7.80 -7.37 -11.14
CA GLU A 17 -8.26 -6.64 -12.33
C GLU A 17 -9.73 -6.91 -12.62
N ALA A 18 -10.14 -8.19 -12.59
CA ALA A 18 -11.52 -8.60 -12.77
C ALA A 18 -12.43 -7.94 -11.73
N LEU A 19 -12.02 -7.96 -10.45
CA LEU A 19 -12.77 -7.31 -9.37
C LEU A 19 -12.95 -5.79 -9.62
N ARG A 20 -11.96 -5.11 -10.17
CA ARG A 20 -12.10 -3.68 -10.51
C ARG A 20 -13.01 -3.45 -11.71
N GLN A 21 -13.02 -4.38 -12.68
CA GLN A 21 -13.91 -4.30 -13.84
C GLN A 21 -15.37 -4.55 -13.46
N ASP A 22 -15.62 -5.49 -12.55
CA ASP A 22 -16.97 -5.83 -12.07
C ASP A 22 -17.57 -4.69 -11.22
N PHE A 23 -16.73 -3.89 -10.56
CA PHE A 23 -17.15 -2.78 -9.70
C PHE A 23 -16.42 -1.47 -10.04
N PRO A 24 -16.68 -0.88 -11.23
CA PRO A 24 -15.88 0.23 -11.76
C PRO A 24 -16.00 1.54 -10.95
N ASN A 25 -17.11 1.72 -10.23
CA ASN A 25 -17.37 2.91 -9.40
C ASN A 25 -17.01 2.69 -7.92
N THR A 26 -16.19 1.68 -7.62
CA THR A 26 -15.81 1.34 -6.24
C THR A 26 -14.34 1.64 -6.00
N TYR A 27 -14.05 2.42 -4.96
CA TYR A 27 -12.70 2.53 -4.41
C TYR A 27 -12.35 1.28 -3.61
N PHE A 28 -11.23 0.66 -3.94
CA PHE A 28 -10.71 -0.51 -3.24
C PHE A 28 -9.52 -0.14 -2.37
N VAL A 29 -9.61 -0.47 -1.08
CA VAL A 29 -8.47 -0.47 -0.16
C VAL A 29 -8.13 -1.92 0.13
N ILE A 30 -6.93 -2.33 -0.25
CA ILE A 30 -6.50 -3.72 -0.10
C ILE A 30 -5.27 -3.80 0.78
N ILE A 31 -5.35 -4.67 1.77
CA ILE A 31 -4.27 -4.91 2.71
C ILE A 31 -3.50 -6.16 2.27
N PHE A 32 -2.19 -5.98 2.08
CA PHE A 32 -1.25 -7.05 1.81
C PHE A 32 -0.30 -7.27 2.97
N GLN A 33 -0.07 -8.53 3.31
CA GLN A 33 0.94 -8.90 4.29
C GLN A 33 2.32 -8.94 3.66
N LYS A 34 3.32 -8.43 4.38
CA LYS A 34 4.73 -8.62 4.04
C LYS A 34 5.23 -9.98 4.52
N THR A 35 6.18 -10.57 3.79
CA THR A 35 7.03 -11.64 4.30
C THR A 35 8.03 -11.09 5.32
N THR A 36 8.71 -11.99 6.04
CA THR A 36 9.83 -11.64 6.93
C THR A 36 10.90 -10.82 6.22
N ASP A 37 11.10 -11.08 4.93
CA ASP A 37 12.10 -10.42 4.09
C ASP A 37 11.58 -9.11 3.45
N GLY A 38 10.45 -8.58 3.94
CA GLY A 38 9.87 -7.31 3.49
C GLY A 38 9.17 -7.34 2.13
N LYS A 39 9.08 -8.51 1.47
CA LYS A 39 8.40 -8.65 0.16
C LYS A 39 6.90 -8.78 0.34
N ILE A 40 6.12 -8.30 -0.63
CA ILE A 40 4.66 -8.47 -0.61
C ILE A 40 4.28 -9.91 -0.97
N ARG A 41 3.46 -10.54 -0.12
CA ARG A 41 2.84 -11.84 -0.42
C ARG A 41 1.78 -11.67 -1.51
N GLY A 42 1.94 -12.36 -2.64
CA GLY A 42 1.03 -12.24 -3.81
C GLY A 42 1.68 -11.65 -5.07
N GLY A 43 2.97 -11.30 -5.01
CA GLY A 43 3.74 -10.84 -6.17
C GLY A 43 3.71 -9.32 -6.37
N SER A 44 4.72 -8.80 -7.07
CA SER A 44 4.92 -7.37 -7.29
C SER A 44 3.95 -6.75 -8.30
N SER A 45 3.30 -7.56 -9.14
CA SER A 45 2.35 -7.11 -10.18
C SER A 45 1.21 -6.27 -9.62
N ILE A 46 0.76 -6.55 -8.39
CA ILE A 46 -0.32 -5.79 -7.74
C ILE A 46 0.11 -4.35 -7.42
N LEU A 47 1.38 -4.14 -7.06
CA LEU A 47 1.94 -2.80 -6.84
C LEU A 47 1.99 -1.96 -8.13
N PHE A 48 2.22 -2.62 -9.27
CA PHE A 48 2.27 -1.95 -10.56
C PHE A 48 0.87 -1.49 -11.01
N ASN A 49 -0.16 -2.28 -10.72
CA ASN A 49 -1.52 -1.97 -11.14
C ASN A 49 -2.29 -1.05 -10.19
N SER A 50 -1.83 -0.87 -8.95
CA SER A 50 -2.47 0.05 -8.00
C SER A 50 -2.31 1.52 -8.43
N THR A 51 -3.30 2.36 -8.11
CA THR A 51 -3.21 3.81 -8.32
C THR A 51 -2.34 4.47 -7.25
N ALA A 52 -2.45 3.97 -6.02
CA ALA A 52 -1.68 4.42 -4.87
C ALA A 52 -1.21 3.21 -4.05
N THR A 53 -0.03 3.34 -3.42
CA THR A 53 0.51 2.32 -2.52
C THR A 53 1.12 3.00 -1.30
N ILE A 54 0.64 2.62 -0.13
CA ILE A 54 1.21 3.01 1.16
C ILE A 54 1.92 1.80 1.73
N ASP A 55 3.17 2.00 2.11
CA ASP A 55 4.01 0.99 2.71
C ASP A 55 4.15 1.23 4.22
N ILE A 56 3.69 0.27 5.02
CA ILE A 56 3.83 0.33 6.47
C ILE A 56 5.20 -0.18 6.86
N ARG A 57 5.99 0.66 7.53
CA ARG A 57 7.34 0.38 8.01
C ARG A 57 7.42 0.58 9.52
N VAL A 58 8.38 -0.10 10.14
CA VAL A 58 8.76 0.12 11.52
C VAL A 58 10.20 0.62 11.48
N ASN A 59 10.49 1.78 12.09
CA ASN A 59 11.86 2.30 12.18
C ASN A 59 12.61 1.63 13.36
N ASP A 60 13.88 2.00 13.54
CA ASP A 60 14.74 1.44 14.59
C ASP A 60 14.22 1.74 16.01
N ASP A 61 13.48 2.83 16.19
CA ASP A 61 12.84 3.22 17.45
C ASP A 61 11.50 2.48 17.71
N GLY A 62 11.09 1.59 16.79
CA GLY A 62 9.83 0.86 16.89
C GLY A 62 8.60 1.66 16.47
N GLU A 63 8.79 2.86 15.93
CA GLU A 63 7.73 3.74 15.44
C GLU A 63 7.14 3.19 14.14
N ARG A 64 5.80 3.24 14.01
CA ARG A 64 5.10 2.81 12.80
C ARG A 64 4.94 4.00 11.85
N LEU A 65 5.50 3.86 10.67
CA LEU A 65 5.47 4.87 9.62
C LEU A 65 4.65 4.38 8.43
N ALA A 66 3.75 5.23 7.93
CA ALA A 66 3.07 5.04 6.66
C ALA A 66 3.83 5.82 5.59
N VAL A 67 4.51 5.13 4.68
CA VAL A 67 5.32 5.72 3.63
C VAL A 67 4.57 5.65 2.31
N MET A 68 4.31 6.79 1.68
CA MET A 68 3.66 6.82 0.37
C MET A 68 4.66 6.46 -0.73
N VAL A 69 4.59 5.23 -1.24
CA VAL A 69 5.54 4.69 -2.24
C VAL A 69 5.10 4.99 -3.66
N LYS A 70 3.80 5.16 -3.89
CA LYS A 70 3.27 5.47 -5.22
C LYS A 70 2.02 6.31 -5.06
N ASN A 71 1.96 7.43 -5.75
CA ASN A 71 0.73 8.20 -5.96
C ASN A 71 0.71 8.79 -7.37
N ARG A 72 -0.45 8.79 -8.04
CA ARG A 72 -0.64 9.52 -9.31
C ARG A 72 -0.84 11.04 -9.12
N TYR A 73 -1.03 11.50 -7.89
CA TYR A 73 -1.36 12.89 -7.53
C TYR A 73 -0.32 13.52 -6.58
N ASP A 74 0.96 13.27 -6.83
CA ASP A 74 2.06 14.09 -6.30
C ASP A 74 2.40 14.04 -4.79
N THR A 75 1.89 13.06 -4.04
CA THR A 75 2.26 12.87 -2.62
C THR A 75 3.26 11.71 -2.39
N GLU A 76 4.04 11.35 -3.41
CA GLU A 76 5.08 10.33 -3.27
C GLU A 76 6.16 10.79 -2.27
N ASN A 77 6.68 9.86 -1.46
CA ASN A 77 7.64 10.09 -0.37
C ASN A 77 7.10 10.87 0.84
N PHE A 78 5.79 11.10 0.93
CA PHE A 78 5.17 11.59 2.15
C PHE A 78 5.24 10.51 3.23
N ILE A 79 5.51 10.92 4.47
CA ILE A 79 5.65 10.00 5.61
C ILE A 79 4.74 10.46 6.72
N TYR A 80 3.86 9.57 7.14
CA TYR A 80 2.97 9.77 8.28
C TYR A 80 3.43 8.89 9.44
N SER A 81 3.58 9.47 10.64
CA SER A 81 3.73 8.71 11.86
C SER A 81 2.36 8.23 12.33
N ILE A 82 2.17 6.92 12.34
CA ILE A 82 0.95 6.31 12.89
C ILE A 82 1.00 6.35 14.42
N THR A 83 2.20 6.30 14.99
CA THR A 83 2.40 6.35 16.45
C THR A 83 2.10 7.73 17.01
N GLU A 84 2.59 8.77 16.35
CA GLU A 84 2.47 10.17 16.82
C GLU A 84 1.29 10.91 16.18
N ASP A 85 0.56 10.27 15.27
CA ASP A 85 -0.60 10.82 14.57
C ASP A 85 -0.31 12.15 13.85
N ARG A 86 0.83 12.22 13.16
CA ARG A 86 1.26 13.43 12.44
C ARG A 86 2.03 13.14 11.16
N LEU A 87 2.00 14.10 10.24
CA LEU A 87 2.86 14.11 9.07
C LEU A 87 4.29 14.43 9.50
N VAL A 88 5.22 13.52 9.21
CA VAL A 88 6.65 13.65 9.53
C VAL A 88 7.40 14.25 8.35
N LYS A 89 6.91 14.00 7.13
CA LYS A 89 7.52 14.47 5.89
C LYS A 89 6.46 14.74 4.83
N GLU A 90 6.56 15.91 4.19
CA GLU A 90 5.61 16.40 3.18
C GLU A 90 6.28 16.91 1.90
N ASP A 91 7.55 16.54 1.68
CA ASP A 91 8.27 16.84 0.46
C ASP A 91 8.48 15.57 -0.39
N LYS A 92 8.82 15.75 -1.67
CA LYS A 92 8.97 14.66 -2.65
C LYS A 92 10.35 13.99 -2.63
N LEU A 93 11.29 14.45 -1.81
CA LEU A 93 12.65 13.88 -1.81
C LEU A 93 12.61 12.43 -1.28
N PRO A 94 13.39 11.50 -1.86
CA PRO A 94 13.51 10.17 -1.27
C PRO A 94 14.12 10.27 0.14
N LEU A 95 13.80 9.27 0.98
CA LEU A 95 14.49 9.04 2.25
C LEU A 95 15.98 8.75 2.01
#